data_AF-A0A919DLL0-F1
#
_entry.id   AF-A0A919DLL0-F1
#
_cell.length_a   1.000
_cell.length_b   1.000
_cell.length_c   1.000
_cell.angle_alpha   90.00
_cell.angle_beta   90.00
_cell.angle_gamma   90.00
#
_symmetry.space_group_name_H-M   'P 1'
#
loop_
_entity.id
_entity.type
_entity.pdbx_description
1 polymer ?
#
loop_
_entity_poly.entity_id
_entity_poly.type
_entity_poly.pdbx_seq_one_letter_code
_entity_poly.pdbx_strand_id
1 'polypeptide(L)'
;MRTRLAASGCALLFALTLTACGDEVELPMASNTEGVASYVEKNIGGCTDTDYFSSGEMRLIKSEVSAALDGGGECELGDDGDIEFLYVSDMTQFQKDVALIDENEDDPLMVGMDFALDVDSDYIQTFLDKGLMLLDCNPGMQTPEGFTRVEAEGGCVLTNYVRPSDDSTDS
;
A
#
# COMPACT_ATOMS: atom_id res chain seq x y z
N MET A 1 36.77 38.82 20.65
CA MET A 1 35.59 37.97 20.95
C MET A 1 34.90 37.65 19.64
N ARG A 2 34.88 36.38 19.22
CA ARG A 2 34.11 35.91 18.05
C ARG A 2 32.83 35.28 18.58
N THR A 3 31.70 35.95 18.40
CA THR A 3 30.38 35.41 18.75
C THR A 3 30.02 34.37 17.68
N ARG A 4 29.93 33.09 18.07
CA ARG A 4 29.38 32.02 17.23
C ARG A 4 27.86 32.13 17.30
N LEU A 5 27.20 32.39 16.17
CA LEU A 5 25.76 32.13 16.04
C LEU A 5 25.59 30.60 15.91
N ALA A 6 24.96 29.99 16.90
CA ALA A 6 24.45 28.63 16.80
C ALA A 6 23.17 28.69 15.95
N ALA A 7 23.23 28.22 14.71
CA ALA A 7 22.04 27.90 13.95
C ALA A 7 21.49 26.58 14.50
N SER A 8 20.43 26.67 15.29
CA SER A 8 19.62 25.53 15.71
C SER A 8 18.91 25.00 14.47
N GLY A 9 19.44 23.91 13.91
CA GLY A 9 18.77 23.17 12.84
C GLY A 9 17.55 22.47 13.42
N CYS A 10 16.37 23.07 13.26
CA CYS A 10 15.13 22.31 13.24
C CYS A 10 15.20 21.42 11.99
N ALA A 11 15.57 20.16 12.18
CA ALA A 11 15.30 19.12 11.20
C ALA A 11 13.78 19.03 11.05
N LEU A 12 13.26 19.63 9.97
CA LEU A 12 11.90 19.41 9.51
C LEU A 12 11.84 17.96 9.01
N LEU A 13 11.42 17.05 9.88
CA LEU A 13 10.84 15.78 9.46
C LEU A 13 9.57 16.15 8.70
N PHE A 14 9.63 16.09 7.36
CA PHE A 14 8.46 16.19 6.51
C PHE A 14 7.62 14.92 6.74
N ALA A 15 6.76 14.93 7.75
CA ALA A 15 5.56 14.10 7.72
C ALA A 15 4.66 14.72 6.64
N LEU A 16 4.55 14.07 5.49
CA LEU A 16 3.63 14.46 4.43
C LEU A 16 2.22 14.15 4.92
N THR A 17 1.62 15.07 5.68
CA THR A 17 0.25 14.92 6.15
C THR A 17 -0.71 15.34 5.05
N LEU A 18 -1.46 14.37 4.52
CA LEU A 18 -2.55 14.63 3.59
C LEU A 18 -3.73 15.18 4.39
N THR A 19 -3.87 16.50 4.45
CA THR A 19 -5.00 17.13 5.14
C THR A 19 -6.22 17.19 4.22
N ALA A 20 -7.04 16.14 4.25
CA ALA A 20 -8.47 16.23 3.95
C ALA A 20 -9.24 16.10 5.27
N CYS A 21 -10.39 16.76 5.40
CA CYS A 21 -11.10 16.91 6.65
C CYS A 21 -11.48 15.56 7.31
N GLY A 22 -10.75 15.16 8.35
CA GLY A 22 -11.07 14.00 9.21
C GLY A 22 -9.98 12.94 9.16
N ASP A 23 -9.21 12.88 10.25
CA ASP A 23 -8.18 11.89 10.58
C ASP A 23 -6.95 11.80 9.66
N GLU A 24 -5.81 12.29 10.16
CA GLU A 24 -4.49 12.00 9.57
C GLU A 24 -4.20 10.51 9.74
N VAL A 25 -4.12 9.79 8.63
CA VAL A 25 -3.65 8.40 8.61
C VAL A 25 -2.15 8.42 8.35
N GLU A 26 -1.36 8.00 9.34
CA GLU A 26 0.07 7.80 9.18
C GLU A 26 0.32 6.40 8.61
N LEU A 27 0.62 6.35 7.31
CA LEU A 27 0.92 5.09 6.62
C LEU A 27 2.39 4.69 6.82
N PRO A 28 2.68 3.38 6.97
CA PRO A 28 4.04 2.85 6.95
C PRO A 28 4.81 3.21 5.67
N MET A 29 6.13 3.32 5.79
CA MET A 29 7.04 3.57 4.67
C MET A 29 8.12 2.49 4.62
N ALA A 30 8.50 2.09 3.41
CA ALA A 30 9.50 1.06 3.14
C ALA A 30 10.77 1.59 2.48
N SER A 31 10.70 2.75 1.81
CA SER A 31 11.80 3.49 1.16
C SER A 31 12.46 2.84 -0.06
N ASN A 32 12.39 1.52 -0.23
CA ASN A 32 12.86 0.78 -1.40
C ASN A 32 12.28 -0.64 -1.41
N THR A 33 12.52 -1.40 -2.48
CA THR A 33 12.02 -2.77 -2.69
C THR A 33 12.41 -3.74 -1.58
N GLU A 34 13.68 -3.75 -1.14
CA GLU A 34 14.13 -4.61 -0.03
C GLU A 34 13.47 -4.23 1.30
N GLY A 35 13.17 -2.94 1.48
CA GLY A 35 12.42 -2.43 2.61
C GLY A 35 10.97 -2.91 2.60
N VAL A 36 10.35 -3.05 1.44
CA VAL A 36 8.99 -3.61 1.32
C VAL A 36 9.02 -5.09 1.69
N ALA A 37 9.95 -5.86 1.11
CA ALA A 37 10.13 -7.27 1.44
C ALA A 37 10.35 -7.46 2.96
N SER A 38 11.23 -6.65 3.56
CA SER A 38 11.48 -6.66 5.01
C SER A 38 10.25 -6.29 5.83
N TYR A 39 9.40 -5.39 5.34
CA TYR A 39 8.14 -5.04 5.97
C TYR A 39 7.16 -6.21 5.95
N VAL A 40 7.01 -6.89 4.80
CA VAL A 40 6.16 -8.07 4.67
C VAL A 40 6.66 -9.16 5.62
N GLU A 41 7.88 -9.65 5.43
CA GLU A 41 8.48 -10.75 6.20
C GLU A 41 8.29 -10.56 7.72
N LYS A 42 8.58 -9.36 8.22
CA LYS A 42 8.45 -9.02 9.63
C LYS A 42 7.01 -9.16 10.16
N ASN A 43 6.02 -8.79 9.37
CA ASN A 43 4.63 -8.66 9.82
C ASN A 43 3.82 -9.96 9.67
N ILE A 44 4.23 -10.85 8.78
CA ILE A 44 3.63 -12.19 8.63
C ILE A 44 4.39 -13.29 9.40
N GLY A 45 5.57 -12.98 9.94
CA GLY A 45 6.37 -13.93 10.73
C GLY A 45 7.41 -14.72 9.94
N GLY A 46 7.69 -14.30 8.71
CA GLY A 46 8.68 -14.89 7.81
C GLY A 46 8.09 -15.27 6.45
N CYS A 47 8.89 -15.15 5.39
CA CYS A 47 8.62 -15.77 4.09
C CYS A 47 9.38 -17.11 4.02
N THR A 48 8.81 -18.09 3.34
CA THR A 48 9.52 -19.34 3.01
C THR A 48 10.62 -19.08 1.97
N ASP A 49 10.29 -18.27 0.96
CA ASP A 49 11.25 -17.64 0.05
C ASP A 49 10.83 -16.20 -0.25
N THR A 50 11.78 -15.40 -0.73
CA THR A 50 11.51 -14.03 -1.20
C THR A 50 12.17 -13.84 -2.55
N ASP A 51 11.35 -13.82 -3.58
CA ASP A 51 11.79 -13.68 -4.95
C ASP A 51 11.49 -12.27 -5.47
N TYR A 52 12.51 -11.64 -6.05
CA TYR A 52 12.40 -10.30 -6.59
C TYR A 52 12.12 -10.36 -8.08
N PHE A 53 11.16 -9.56 -8.55
CA PHE A 53 10.84 -9.47 -9.96
C PHE A 53 12.07 -9.01 -10.76
N SER A 54 12.39 -9.75 -11.81
CA SER A 54 13.47 -9.38 -12.71
C SER A 54 13.14 -8.09 -13.47
N SER A 55 14.17 -7.46 -14.05
CA SER A 55 13.97 -6.30 -14.93
C SER A 55 13.04 -6.57 -16.13
N GLY A 56 12.89 -7.85 -16.52
CA GLY A 56 11.98 -8.27 -17.58
C GLY A 56 10.54 -8.20 -17.13
N GLU A 57 10.24 -8.81 -15.97
CA GLU A 57 8.92 -8.81 -15.33
C GLU A 57 8.51 -7.41 -14.94
N MET A 58 9.38 -6.65 -14.27
CA MET A 58 9.09 -5.26 -13.89
C MET A 58 8.73 -4.38 -15.09
N ARG A 59 9.29 -4.65 -16.28
CA ARG A 59 8.90 -3.89 -17.49
C ARG A 59 7.48 -4.21 -17.94
N LEU A 60 7.04 -5.46 -17.79
CA LEU A 60 5.68 -5.89 -18.13
C LEU A 60 4.69 -5.30 -17.13
N ILE A 61 4.93 -5.50 -15.83
CA ILE A 61 4.10 -4.96 -14.74
C ILE A 61 3.99 -3.43 -14.87
N LYS A 62 5.09 -2.72 -15.13
CA LYS A 62 5.05 -1.25 -15.34
C LYS A 62 4.23 -0.81 -16.55
N SER A 63 4.11 -1.67 -17.56
CA SER A 63 3.33 -1.37 -18.77
C SER A 63 1.85 -1.67 -18.62
N GLU A 64 1.50 -2.60 -17.72
CA GLU A 64 0.14 -3.03 -17.46
C GLU A 64 -0.47 -2.25 -16.29
N VAL A 65 0.29 -2.10 -15.21
CA VAL A 65 -0.16 -1.47 -13.96
C VAL A 65 0.23 0.01 -13.93
N SER A 66 1.51 0.33 -13.77
CA SER A 66 1.95 1.73 -13.62
C SER A 66 3.44 1.93 -13.85
N ALA A 67 3.79 3.00 -14.57
CA ALA A 67 5.18 3.44 -14.72
C ALA A 67 5.80 3.94 -13.41
N ALA A 68 5.00 4.21 -12.37
CA ALA A 68 5.43 4.68 -11.06
C ALA A 68 6.12 3.59 -10.20
N LEU A 69 6.02 2.32 -10.57
CA LEU A 69 6.68 1.23 -9.87
C LEU A 69 8.19 1.28 -10.08
N ASP A 70 8.99 1.04 -9.04
CA ASP A 70 10.46 1.04 -9.11
C ASP A 70 11.08 -0.30 -8.69
N GLY A 71 10.25 -1.24 -8.24
CA GLY A 71 10.62 -2.65 -8.05
C GLY A 71 9.47 -3.42 -7.40
N GLY A 72 9.68 -4.71 -7.19
CA GLY A 72 8.71 -5.58 -6.55
C GLY A 72 9.23 -7.00 -6.44
N GLY A 73 8.38 -7.87 -5.93
CA GLY A 73 8.64 -9.28 -5.77
C GLY A 73 7.49 -9.97 -5.08
N GLU A 74 7.73 -11.20 -4.67
CA GLU A 74 6.79 -12.07 -3.98
C GLU A 74 7.41 -12.62 -2.71
N CYS A 75 6.60 -12.72 -1.66
CA CYS A 75 6.92 -13.40 -0.43
C CYS A 75 6.11 -14.70 -0.39
N GLU A 76 6.78 -15.83 -0.58
CA GLU A 76 6.12 -17.14 -0.58
C GLU A 76 5.77 -17.56 0.85
N LEU A 77 4.54 -18.01 1.09
CA LEU A 77 4.05 -18.45 2.40
C LEU A 77 4.02 -19.98 2.55
N GLY A 78 4.48 -20.71 1.53
CA GLY A 78 4.43 -22.17 1.46
C GLY A 78 3.23 -22.64 0.64
N ASP A 79 2.48 -23.65 1.13
CA ASP A 79 1.25 -24.13 0.47
C ASP A 79 0.08 -23.11 0.57
N ASP A 80 0.29 -22.03 1.32
CA ASP A 80 -0.72 -21.07 1.80
C ASP A 80 -0.77 -19.77 0.97
N GLY A 81 -0.17 -19.74 -0.22
CA GLY A 81 -0.17 -18.59 -1.14
C GLY A 81 1.10 -17.74 -1.09
N ASP A 82 1.05 -16.60 -1.76
CA ASP A 82 2.13 -15.63 -1.86
C ASP A 82 1.59 -14.21 -1.67
N ILE A 83 2.44 -13.32 -1.15
CA ILE A 83 2.16 -11.89 -1.06
C ILE A 83 3.03 -11.19 -2.08
N GLU A 84 2.41 -10.67 -3.13
CA GLU A 84 3.09 -9.78 -4.06
C GLU A 84 3.30 -8.41 -3.41
N PHE A 85 4.48 -7.86 -3.57
CA PHE A 85 4.82 -6.55 -3.04
C PHE A 85 5.45 -5.66 -4.11
N LEU A 86 5.08 -4.38 -4.07
CA LEU A 86 5.48 -3.39 -5.07
C LEU A 86 6.05 -2.16 -4.37
N TYR A 87 7.26 -1.76 -4.74
CA TYR A 87 7.82 -0.47 -4.37
C TYR A 87 7.39 0.61 -5.36
N VAL A 88 6.81 1.69 -4.84
CA VAL A 88 6.13 2.73 -5.61
C VAL A 88 6.87 4.06 -5.44
N SER A 89 7.50 4.53 -6.52
CA SER A 89 8.25 5.79 -6.51
C SER A 89 7.37 7.05 -6.59
N ASP A 90 6.16 6.93 -7.13
CA ASP A 90 5.16 8.00 -7.22
C ASP A 90 3.77 7.43 -6.89
N MET A 91 3.42 7.48 -5.60
CA MET A 91 2.15 6.93 -5.10
C MET A 91 0.93 7.66 -5.68
N THR A 92 1.06 8.95 -5.97
CA THR A 92 -0.01 9.73 -6.58
C THR A 92 -0.30 9.27 -8.00
N GLN A 93 0.73 9.02 -8.81
CA GLN A 93 0.55 8.51 -10.15
C GLN A 93 0.09 7.04 -10.12
N PHE A 94 0.65 6.22 -9.23
CA PHE A 94 0.24 4.82 -9.07
C PHE A 94 -1.25 4.67 -8.80
N GLN A 95 -1.79 5.40 -7.82
CA GLN A 95 -3.23 5.36 -7.50
C GLN A 95 -4.10 5.82 -8.68
N LYS A 96 -3.64 6.80 -9.48
CA LYS A 96 -4.35 7.23 -10.69
C LYS A 96 -4.34 6.16 -11.78
N ASP A 97 -3.22 5.46 -11.93
CA ASP A 97 -3.09 4.40 -12.92
C ASP A 97 -3.95 3.19 -12.52
N VAL A 98 -3.90 2.76 -11.26
CA VAL A 98 -4.77 1.69 -10.71
C VAL A 98 -6.25 2.02 -10.88
N ALA A 99 -6.66 3.27 -10.65
CA ALA A 99 -8.05 3.70 -10.87
C ALA A 99 -8.55 3.55 -12.31
N LEU A 100 -7.63 3.46 -13.29
CA LEU A 100 -7.95 3.30 -14.71
C LEU A 100 -7.90 1.85 -15.18
N ILE A 101 -7.39 0.94 -14.35
CA ILE A 101 -7.40 -0.49 -14.63
C ILE A 101 -8.85 -0.96 -14.45
N ASP A 102 -9.48 -1.33 -15.56
CA ASP A 102 -10.89 -1.74 -15.63
C ASP A 102 -11.03 -3.21 -15.22
N GLU A 103 -10.62 -3.53 -13.99
CA GLU A 103 -10.76 -4.87 -13.46
C GLU A 103 -11.52 -4.80 -12.13
N ASN A 104 -12.66 -5.50 -12.11
CA ASN A 104 -13.31 -5.91 -10.86
C ASN A 104 -12.45 -7.03 -10.26
N GLU A 105 -11.17 -6.76 -10.01
CA GLU A 105 -10.35 -7.68 -9.24
C GLU A 105 -10.90 -7.66 -7.81
N ASP A 106 -11.28 -8.85 -7.36
CA ASP A 106 -11.89 -9.06 -6.05
C ASP A 106 -10.87 -8.84 -4.93
N ASP A 107 -9.58 -8.90 -5.25
CA ASP A 107 -8.48 -8.84 -4.30
C ASP A 107 -8.03 -7.38 -4.08
N PRO A 108 -8.17 -6.86 -2.86
CA PRO A 108 -7.94 -5.45 -2.60
C PRO A 108 -6.46 -5.14 -2.36
N LEU A 109 -5.91 -4.23 -3.15
CA LEU A 109 -4.56 -3.70 -2.91
C LEU A 109 -4.48 -2.98 -1.56
N MET A 110 -3.48 -3.36 -0.75
CA MET A 110 -3.13 -2.67 0.49
C MET A 110 -1.98 -1.72 0.27
N VAL A 111 -2.07 -0.48 0.74
CA VAL A 111 -1.08 0.55 0.49
C VAL A 111 -0.44 1.10 1.76
N GLY A 112 0.88 1.29 1.68
CA GLY A 112 1.66 2.16 2.54
C GLY A 112 1.90 3.52 1.88
N MET A 113 2.87 4.28 2.39
CA MET A 113 3.22 5.60 1.83
C MET A 113 3.92 5.50 0.47
N ASP A 114 4.73 4.46 0.26
CA ASP A 114 5.58 4.26 -0.93
C ASP A 114 5.62 2.80 -1.40
N PHE A 115 4.62 2.01 -1.04
CA PHE A 115 4.50 0.63 -1.48
C PHE A 115 3.04 0.17 -1.51
N ALA A 116 2.80 -0.89 -2.26
CA ALA A 116 1.54 -1.61 -2.31
C ALA A 116 1.79 -3.11 -2.13
N LEU A 117 0.83 -3.81 -1.55
CA LEU A 117 0.80 -5.26 -1.42
C LEU A 117 -0.47 -5.77 -2.08
N ASP A 118 -0.33 -6.82 -2.86
CA ASP A 118 -1.44 -7.71 -3.18
C ASP A 118 -1.43 -8.84 -2.13
N VAL A 119 -2.55 -9.06 -1.46
CA VAL A 119 -2.62 -9.97 -0.32
C VAL A 119 -3.90 -10.79 -0.37
N ASP A 120 -3.77 -12.08 -0.08
CA ASP A 120 -4.92 -12.94 0.17
C ASP A 120 -5.78 -12.39 1.31
N SER A 121 -7.08 -12.69 1.26
CA SER A 121 -8.07 -12.21 2.23
C SER A 121 -7.72 -12.53 3.68
N ASP A 122 -7.00 -13.63 3.91
CA ASP A 122 -6.59 -14.09 5.23
C ASP A 122 -5.52 -13.18 5.89
N TYR A 123 -4.78 -12.40 5.09
CA TYR A 123 -3.74 -11.49 5.57
C TYR A 123 -4.17 -10.01 5.64
N ILE A 124 -5.33 -9.65 5.05
CA ILE A 124 -5.81 -8.26 5.05
C ILE A 124 -5.87 -7.68 6.46
N GLN A 125 -6.51 -8.37 7.40
CA GLN A 125 -6.65 -7.86 8.78
C GLN A 125 -5.29 -7.72 9.46
N THR A 126 -4.35 -8.63 9.19
CA THR A 126 -2.99 -8.55 9.72
C THR A 126 -2.33 -7.25 9.33
N PHE A 127 -2.42 -6.83 8.07
CA PHE A 127 -1.79 -5.61 7.60
C PHE A 127 -2.55 -4.33 7.95
N LEU A 128 -3.88 -4.39 8.08
CA LEU A 128 -4.69 -3.29 8.63
C LEU A 128 -4.23 -2.97 10.07
N ASP A 129 -4.00 -4.00 10.89
CA ASP A 129 -3.48 -3.86 12.26
C ASP A 129 -2.05 -3.28 12.31
N LYS A 130 -1.33 -3.30 11.18
CA LYS A 130 0.00 -2.68 11.02
C LYS A 130 -0.04 -1.28 10.41
N GLY A 131 -1.23 -0.76 10.12
CA GLY A 131 -1.43 0.59 9.61
C GLY A 131 -1.39 0.71 8.09
N LEU A 132 -1.42 -0.40 7.34
CA LEU A 132 -1.79 -0.31 5.92
C LEU A 132 -3.27 -0.01 5.78
N MET A 133 -3.64 0.49 4.60
CA MET A 133 -5.02 0.77 4.24
C MET A 133 -5.34 0.11 2.91
N LEU A 134 -6.58 -0.31 2.73
CA LEU A 134 -7.09 -0.79 1.44
C LEU A 134 -7.27 0.39 0.50
N LEU A 135 -6.78 0.26 -0.73
CA LEU A 135 -7.06 1.18 -1.82
C LEU A 135 -8.32 0.69 -2.56
N ASP A 136 -9.44 1.36 -2.38
CA ASP A 136 -10.69 1.03 -3.07
C ASP A 136 -11.01 2.09 -4.12
N CYS A 137 -10.97 1.70 -5.39
CA CYS A 137 -11.26 2.55 -6.55
C CYS A 137 -12.70 2.40 -7.06
N ASN A 138 -13.55 1.61 -6.39
CA ASN A 138 -14.92 1.38 -6.84
C ASN A 138 -15.79 2.64 -6.68
N PRO A 139 -16.44 3.12 -7.75
CA PRO A 139 -17.27 4.30 -7.70
C PRO A 139 -18.39 4.19 -6.65
N GLY A 140 -18.50 5.20 -5.78
CA GLY A 140 -19.60 5.28 -4.83
C GLY A 140 -19.46 4.40 -3.58
N MET A 141 -18.30 3.77 -3.38
CA MET A 141 -17.95 3.05 -2.16
C MET A 141 -18.32 3.87 -0.92
N GLN A 142 -19.07 3.26 0.00
CA GLN A 142 -19.43 3.84 1.29
C GLN A 142 -18.71 3.08 2.40
N THR A 143 -18.04 3.83 3.27
CA THR A 143 -17.40 3.28 4.46
C THR A 143 -18.37 3.45 5.64
N PRO A 144 -18.76 2.36 6.35
CA PRO A 144 -19.67 2.48 7.48
C PRO A 144 -19.10 3.36 8.61
N GLU A 145 -19.98 3.92 9.44
CA GLU A 145 -19.55 4.66 10.62
C GLU A 145 -18.64 3.80 11.52
N GLY A 146 -17.55 4.41 12.01
CA GLY A 146 -16.56 3.75 12.85
C GLY A 146 -15.34 3.20 12.08
N PHE A 147 -15.38 3.20 10.75
CA PHE A 147 -14.22 2.89 9.91
C PHE A 147 -13.58 4.16 9.36
N THR A 148 -12.29 4.08 9.09
CA THR A 148 -11.49 5.15 8.51
C THR A 148 -11.72 5.20 7.00
N ARG A 149 -11.91 6.41 6.48
CA ARG A 149 -11.98 6.69 5.05
C ARG A 149 -11.24 7.99 4.77
N VAL A 150 -10.30 7.95 3.86
CA VAL A 150 -9.58 9.13 3.37
C VAL A 150 -9.63 9.13 1.85
N GLU A 151 -9.86 10.30 1.25
CA GLU A 151 -9.82 10.44 -0.21
C GLU A 151 -8.40 10.12 -0.72
N ALA A 152 -8.33 9.32 -1.78
CA ALA A 152 -7.11 8.98 -2.48
C ALA A 152 -7.12 9.59 -3.89
N GLU A 153 -6.08 9.36 -4.66
CA GLU A 153 -5.99 9.88 -6.02
C GLU A 153 -6.82 9.02 -7.00
N GLY A 154 -7.11 9.55 -8.19
CA GLY A 154 -7.87 8.82 -9.21
C GLY A 154 -9.36 8.63 -8.90
N GLY A 155 -9.87 9.21 -7.80
CA GLY A 155 -11.25 8.98 -7.33
C GLY A 155 -11.38 7.74 -6.44
N CYS A 156 -10.26 7.12 -6.08
CA CYS A 156 -10.21 6.05 -5.10
C CYS A 156 -10.27 6.60 -3.67
N VAL A 157 -10.37 5.69 -2.70
CA VAL A 157 -10.27 5.99 -1.28
C VAL A 157 -9.38 4.99 -0.56
N LEU A 158 -8.77 5.46 0.54
CA LEU A 158 -8.10 4.60 1.50
C LEU A 158 -9.06 4.26 2.63
N THR A 159 -9.20 2.97 2.96
CA THR A 159 -10.07 2.53 4.06
C THR A 159 -9.49 1.37 4.85
N ASN A 160 -9.95 1.20 6.09
CA ASN A 160 -9.74 -0.04 6.86
C ASN A 160 -11.00 -0.91 6.92
N TYR A 161 -12.01 -0.60 6.09
CA TYR A 161 -13.21 -1.39 5.96
C TYR A 161 -13.04 -2.47 4.89
N VAL A 162 -13.03 -3.74 5.31
CA VAL A 162 -13.11 -4.89 4.42
C VAL A 162 -14.56 -5.12 4.03
N ARG A 163 -14.87 -5.11 2.73
CA ARG A 163 -16.23 -5.40 2.25
C ARG A 163 -16.55 -6.88 2.48
N PRO A 164 -17.77 -7.22 2.89
CA PRO A 164 -18.22 -8.61 2.85
C PRO A 164 -18.10 -9.11 1.41
N SER A 165 -17.53 -10.29 1.22
CA SER A 165 -17.57 -10.96 -0.09
C SER A 165 -19.01 -11.32 -0.43
N ASP A 166 -19.42 -11.06 -1.68
CA ASP A 166 -20.76 -11.34 -2.19
C ASP A 166 -21.10 -12.85 -2.18
N ASP A 167 -20.11 -13.72 -1.92
CA ASP A 167 -20.26 -15.17 -1.80
C ASP A 167 -20.90 -15.63 -0.47
N SER A 168 -21.28 -14.70 0.41
CA SER A 168 -21.90 -15.00 1.71
C SER A 168 -23.44 -15.10 1.67
N THR A 169 -24.08 -15.08 0.50
CA THR A 169 -25.52 -15.39 0.38
C THR A 169 -25.81 -16.88 0.14
N ASP A 170 -25.48 -17.76 1.07
CA ASP A 170 -26.27 -18.97 1.30
C ASP A 170 -25.97 -19.61 2.67
N SER A 171 -26.87 -19.42 3.66
CA SER A 171 -27.18 -20.34 4.77
C SER A 171 -28.34 -19.84 5.63
#